data_AF-A0A8D5ZK31-F1
#
_entry.id   AF-A0A8D5ZK31-F1
#
_cell.length_a   1.000
_cell.length_b   1.000
_cell.length_c   1.000
_cell.angle_alpha   90.00
_cell.angle_beta   90.00
_cell.angle_gamma   90.00
#
_symmetry.space_group_name_H-M   'P 1'
#
loop_
_entity.id
_entity.type
_entity.pdbx_description
1 polymer ?
#
loop_
_entity_poly.entity_id
_entity_poly.type
_entity_poly.pdbx_seq_one_letter_code
_entity_poly.pdbx_strand_id
1 'polypeptide(L)' 'MRVPVYVSHRELEELCRADGEYAICDDYNTEYEYTVDEVEFERADLEEIVDEYLDDVLDILLKGHRDKLMKALAKTC' A
#
# COMPACT_ATOMS: atom_id res chain seq x y z
N MET A 1 -1.53 -2.71 -4.59
CA MET A 1 -0.61 -1.74 -3.98
C MET A 1 0.77 -2.35 -4.05
N ARG A 2 1.81 -1.62 -4.47
CA ARG A 2 3.19 -2.13 -4.48
C ARG A 2 4.06 -1.34 -3.51
N VAL A 3 4.73 -2.08 -2.64
CA VAL A 3 5.56 -1.53 -1.57
C VAL A 3 7.00 -2.04 -1.78
N PRO A 4 7.99 -1.14 -1.98
CA PRO A 4 9.38 -1.54 -2.10
C PRO A 4 9.91 -1.95 -0.73
N VAL A 5 10.30 -3.21 -0.57
CA VAL A 5 10.90 -3.72 0.66
C VAL A 5 12.40 -3.83 0.47
N TYR A 6 13.16 -3.15 1.32
CA TYR A 6 14.61 -3.37 1.43
C TYR A 6 14.89 -4.21 2.67
N VAL A 7 15.29 -5.46 2.46
CA VAL A 7 15.81 -6.32 3.53
C VAL A 7 17.32 -6.32 3.42
N SER A 8 18.01 -6.00 4.53
CA SER A 8 19.46 -6.00 4.51
C SER A 8 20.00 -7.42 4.36
N HIS A 9 21.15 -7.58 3.69
CA HIS A 9 21.75 -8.90 3.51
C HIS A 9 22.03 -9.60 4.85
N ARG A 10 22.39 -8.83 5.88
CA ARG A 10 22.64 -9.36 7.22
C ARG A 10 21.39 -9.95 7.86
N GLU A 11 20.23 -9.30 7.74
CA GLU A 11 18.98 -9.85 8.26
C GLU A 11 18.62 -11.15 7.53
N LEU A 12 18.88 -11.23 6.22
CA LEU A 12 18.68 -12.46 5.46
C LEU A 12 19.60 -13.61 5.93
N GLU A 13 20.85 -13.34 6.29
CA GLU A 13 21.76 -14.37 6.83
C GLU A 13 21.37 -14.87 8.22
N GLU A 14 20.70 -14.04 9.03
CA GLU A 14 20.19 -14.44 10.34
C GLU A 14 18.95 -15.34 10.21
N LEU A 15 18.17 -15.17 9.14
CA LEU A 15 16.94 -15.93 8.84
C LEU A 15 17.18 -17.16 7.99
N CYS A 16 18.19 -17.13 7.12
CA CYS A 16 18.43 -18.15 6.11
C CYS A 16 19.76 -18.86 6.35
N ARG A 17 19.75 -20.19 6.24
CA ARG A 17 20.95 -21.03 6.26
C ARG A 17 21.13 -21.71 4.93
N ALA A 18 22.38 -21.80 4.48
CA ALA A 18 22.74 -22.56 3.30
C ALA A 18 22.72 -24.07 3.62
N ASP A 19 21.99 -24.84 2.81
CA ASP A 19 22.01 -26.31 2.81
C ASP A 19 22.42 -26.79 1.41
N GLY A 20 23.73 -26.84 1.17
CA GLY A 20 24.30 -27.24 -0.10
C GLY A 20 23.91 -26.31 -1.26
N GLU A 21 22.96 -26.74 -2.09
CA GLU A 21 22.48 -26.00 -3.27
C GLU A 21 21.32 -25.03 -2.98
N TYR A 22 20.66 -25.13 -1.82
CA TYR A 22 19.47 -24.35 -1.50
C TYR A 22 19.67 -23.52 -0.22
N ALA A 23 18.93 -22.42 -0.10
CA ALA A 23 18.80 -21.67 1.14
C ALA A 23 17.48 -22.05 1.83
N ILE A 24 17.54 -22.40 3.10
CA ILE A 24 16.38 -22.66 3.95
C ILE A 24 16.23 -21.45 4.87
N CYS A 25 15.07 -20.78 4.81
CA CYS A 25 14.78 -19.59 5.59
C CYS A 25 13.65 -19.85 6.59
N ASP A 26 13.79 -19.29 7.80
CA ASP A 26 12.70 -19.20 8.76
C ASP A 26 11.68 -18.11 8.34
N ASP A 27 10.47 -18.16 8.91
CA ASP A 27 9.41 -17.19 8.62
C ASP A 27 9.85 -15.75 8.98
N TYR A 28 9.78 -14.85 8.01
CA TYR A 28 10.11 -13.44 8.20
C TYR A 28 8.88 -12.65 8.64
N ASN A 29 8.80 -12.32 9.94
CA ASN A 29 7.73 -11.51 10.50
C ASN A 29 8.29 -10.17 10.98
N THR A 30 7.93 -9.09 10.28
CA THR A 30 8.29 -7.73 10.66
C THR A 30 7.18 -6.78 10.23
N GLU A 31 7.15 -5.60 10.85
CA GLU A 31 6.23 -4.52 10.50
C GLU A 31 7.03 -3.39 9.85
N TYR A 32 6.46 -2.79 8.82
CA TYR A 32 7.04 -1.65 8.13
C TYR A 32 5.98 -0.56 7.98
N GLU A 33 6.36 0.66 8.34
CA GLU A 33 5.54 1.84 8.10
C GLU A 33 6.01 2.50 6.80
N TYR A 34 5.07 2.84 5.93
CA TYR A 34 5.33 3.53 4.67
C TYR A 34 4.41 4.75 4.54
N THR A 35 4.94 5.83 3.99
CA THR A 35 4.13 6.98 3.60
C THR A 35 3.53 6.78 2.20
N VAL A 36 2.51 7.58 1.86
CA VAL A 36 1.80 7.46 0.57
C VAL A 36 2.73 7.68 -0.63
N ASP A 37 3.80 8.47 -0.48
CA ASP A 37 4.80 8.73 -1.53
C ASP A 37 5.83 7.61 -1.70
N GLU A 38 5.93 6.69 -0.74
CA GLU A 38 6.80 5.51 -0.80
C GLU A 38 6.11 4.30 -1.44
N VAL A 39 4.81 4.41 -1.73
CA VAL A 39 3.97 3.33 -2.22
C VAL A 39 3.46 3.65 -3.62
N GLU A 40 3.60 2.68 -4.52
CA GLU A 40 3.03 2.80 -5.86
C GLU A 40 1.60 2.25 -5.87
N PHE A 41 0.65 3.10 -6.26
CA PHE A 41 -0.75 2.75 -6.42
C PHE A 41 -1.15 2.72 -7.89
N GLU A 42 -1.62 1.56 -8.34
CA GLU A 42 -2.32 1.44 -9.60
C GLU A 42 -3.80 1.77 -9.41
N ARG A 43 -4.53 1.99 -10.52
CA ARG A 43 -5.95 2.37 -10.45
C ARG A 43 -6.81 1.33 -9.71
N ALA A 44 -6.53 0.04 -9.92
CA ALA A 44 -7.24 -1.05 -9.25
C ALA A 44 -7.08 -0.99 -7.73
N ASP A 45 -5.89 -0.62 -7.25
CA ASP A 45 -5.61 -0.46 -5.81
C ASP A 45 -6.49 0.62 -5.19
N LEU A 46 -6.62 1.75 -5.91
CA LEU A 46 -7.45 2.86 -5.45
C LEU A 46 -8.94 2.50 -5.44
N GLU A 47 -9.39 1.67 -6.39
CA GLU A 47 -10.76 1.19 -6.44
C GLU A 47 -11.05 0.25 -5.27
N GLU A 48 -10.16 -0.69 -4.98
CA GLU A 48 -10.29 -1.59 -3.82
C GLU A 48 -10.31 -0.80 -2.49
N ILE A 49 -9.43 0.19 -2.33
CA ILE A 49 -9.42 1.08 -1.15
C ILE A 49 -10.74 1.84 -1.04
N VAL A 50 -11.26 2.38 -2.15
CA VAL A 50 -12.53 3.12 -2.13
C VAL A 50 -13.70 2.19 -1.82
N ASP A 51 -13.71 0.96 -2.33
CA ASP A 51 -14.80 0.01 -2.08
C ASP A 51 -14.81 -0.47 -0.62
N GLU A 52 -13.63 -0.76 -0.05
CA GLU A 52 -13.51 -1.21 1.34
C GLU A 52 -13.80 -0.08 2.35
N TYR A 53 -13.35 1.14 2.07
CA TYR A 53 -13.43 2.29 2.98
C TYR A 53 -14.38 3.39 2.48
N LEU A 54 -15.40 3.03 1.72
CA LEU A 54 -16.24 3.99 0.99
C LEU A 54 -16.81 5.09 1.87
N ASP A 55 -17.38 4.73 3.01
CA ASP A 55 -18.05 5.67 3.90
C ASP A 55 -17.08 6.73 4.46
N ASP A 56 -15.88 6.30 4.85
CA ASP A 56 -14.83 7.19 5.35
C ASP A 56 -14.31 8.10 4.24
N VAL A 57 -14.08 7.55 3.05
CA VAL A 57 -13.67 8.33 1.87
C VAL A 57 -14.73 9.38 1.54
N LEU A 58 -16.01 9.03 1.57
CA LEU A 58 -17.10 9.97 1.33
C LEU A 58 -17.14 11.08 2.39
N ASP A 59 -16.97 10.75 3.67
CA ASP A 59 -16.93 11.74 4.75
C ASP A 59 -15.75 12.72 4.58
N ILE A 60 -14.56 12.21 4.26
CA ILE A 60 -13.36 13.00 3.95
C ILE A 60 -13.64 13.94 2.77
N LEU A 61 -14.22 13.41 1.69
CA LEU A 61 -14.52 14.19 0.48
C LEU A 61 -15.55 15.29 0.77
N LEU A 62 -16.61 14.98 1.52
CA LEU A 62 -17.66 15.94 1.86
C LEU A 62 -17.19 17.03 2.81
N LYS A 63 -16.27 16.74 3.74
CA LYS A 63 -15.72 17.70 4.68
C LYS A 63 -14.61 18.57 4.09
N GLY A 64 -13.63 17.95 3.42
CA GLY A 64 -12.39 18.62 3.00
C GLY A 64 -12.33 18.99 1.52
N HIS A 65 -13.15 18.37 0.67
CA HIS A 65 -13.00 18.44 -0.79
C HIS A 65 -14.30 18.69 -1.56
N ARG A 66 -15.37 19.11 -0.86
CA ARG A 66 -16.72 19.27 -1.42
C ARG A 66 -16.76 20.07 -2.71
N ASP A 67 -16.08 21.22 -2.76
CA ASP A 67 -16.09 22.09 -3.95
C ASP A 67 -15.46 21.41 -5.18
N LYS A 68 -14.39 20.63 -4.97
CA LYS A 68 -13.76 19.86 -6.04
C LYS A 68 -14.67 18.72 -6.50
N LEU A 69 -15.31 18.03 -5.55
CA LEU A 69 -16.28 16.96 -5.83
C LEU A 69 -17.45 17.49 -6.68
N MET A 70 -18.08 18.59 -6.26
CA MET A 70 -19.20 19.19 -7.00
C MET A 70 -18.80 19.64 -8.41
N LYS A 71 -17.60 20.20 -8.59
CA LYS A 71 -17.08 20.56 -9.92
C LYS A 71 -16.86 19.34 -10.80
N ALA A 72 -16.41 18.22 -10.24
CA ALA A 72 -16.23 16.98 -10.99
C ALA A 72 -17.58 16.41 -11.46
N LEU A 73 -18.57 16.36 -10.58
CA LEU A 73 -19.93 15.89 -10.89
C LEU A 73 -20.64 16.76 -11.94
N ALA A 74 -20.47 18.08 -11.87
CA ALA A 74 -21.07 18.99 -12.86
C ALA A 74 -20.49 18.84 -14.27
N LYS A 75 -19.25 18.33 -14.40
CA LYS A 75 -18.64 18.02 -15.71
C LYS A 75 -19.12 16.69 -16.30
N THR A 76 -19.81 15.88 -15.51
CA THR A 76 -20.34 14.58 -15.93
C THR A 76 -21.77 14.70 -16.48
N CYS A 77 -22.32 15.91 -16.58
CA CYS A 77 -23.60 16.26 -17.19
C CYS A 77 -23.46 16.76 -18.63
#